data_AF-A0A2V6L5D7-F1
#
_entry.id   AF-A0A2V6L5D7-F1
#
_cell.length_a   1.000
_cell.length_b   1.000
_cell.length_c   1.000
_cell.angle_alpha   90.00
_cell.angle_beta   90.00
_cell.angle_gamma   90.00
#
_symmetry.space_group_name_H-M   'P 1'
#
loop_
_entity.id
_entity.type
_entity.pdbx_description
1 polymer ?
#
loop_
_entity_poly.entity_id
_entity_poly.type
_entity_poly.pdbx_seq_one_letter_code
_entity_poly.pdbx_strand_id
1 'polypeptide(L)'
;MRFCGRRWQRCGFCLLLLTIALVPVCRQNMAQNSSASSKRDINAVLAAHDKELLAIPDVVGVYVGVLEDGRTACLKVMLARKNPETERKIPNLLEGYPVVVELTGEIRPMSP
;
A
#
# COMPACT_ATOMS: atom_id res chain seq x y z
N MET A 1 30.50 -0.48 -32.76
CA MET A 1 31.67 -1.36 -32.54
C MET A 1 32.60 -0.68 -31.55
N ARG A 2 32.86 -1.34 -30.40
CA ARG A 2 34.09 -1.40 -29.57
C ARG A 2 34.95 -0.11 -29.44
N PHE A 3 35.47 0.34 -28.29
CA PHE A 3 35.68 -0.25 -26.97
C PHE A 3 36.21 0.88 -26.04
N CYS A 4 35.97 0.74 -24.73
CA CYS A 4 36.83 1.06 -23.58
C CYS A 4 37.49 2.45 -23.36
N GLY A 5 37.17 3.00 -22.18
CA GLY A 5 38.17 3.11 -21.11
C GLY A 5 38.83 4.46 -20.88
N ARG A 6 38.15 5.38 -20.17
CA ARG A 6 38.75 6.65 -19.70
C ARG A 6 39.18 6.50 -18.22
N ARG A 7 40.45 6.14 -18.03
CA ARG A 7 41.19 6.12 -16.75
C ARG A 7 42.17 7.29 -16.79
N TRP A 8 41.93 8.36 -16.03
CA TRP A 8 42.57 8.63 -14.74
C TRP A 8 44.08 8.90 -14.82
N GLN A 9 44.44 10.18 -15.02
CA GLN A 9 45.74 10.73 -14.61
C GLN A 9 45.58 12.25 -14.52
N ARG A 10 45.37 12.81 -13.32
CA ARG A 10 46.39 13.23 -12.34
C ARG A 10 47.44 14.15 -12.95
N CYS A 11 47.13 15.45 -13.04
CA CYS A 11 48.14 16.50 -13.13
C CYS A 11 47.64 17.72 -12.36
N GLY A 12 48.45 18.15 -11.38
CA GLY A 12 48.55 19.52 -10.89
C GLY A 12 47.29 20.13 -10.29
N PHE A 13 47.20 20.15 -8.96
CA PHE A 13 46.99 21.40 -8.23
C PHE A 13 47.24 21.10 -6.75
N CYS A 14 48.52 20.96 -6.42
CA CYS A 14 48.99 21.21 -5.06
C CYS A 14 48.86 22.72 -4.82
N LEU A 15 48.40 23.08 -3.61
CA LEU A 15 48.39 24.42 -3.02
C LEU A 15 47.37 25.44 -3.58
N LEU A 16 46.24 25.63 -2.88
CA LEU A 16 46.01 26.77 -1.96
C LEU A 16 44.54 26.78 -1.47
N LEU A 17 44.38 26.76 -0.15
CA LEU A 17 43.37 27.45 0.67
C LEU A 17 41.90 26.95 0.76
N LEU A 18 41.62 26.52 2.00
CA LEU A 18 40.45 26.80 2.83
C LEU A 18 39.09 26.13 2.51
N THR A 19 38.89 25.02 3.22
CA THR A 19 37.79 24.83 4.17
C THR A 19 36.37 25.24 3.71
N ILE A 20 35.71 24.36 2.95
CA ILE A 20 34.24 24.28 2.98
C ILE A 20 33.89 23.00 3.74
N ALA A 21 33.52 23.21 5.00
CA ALA A 21 33.15 22.18 5.95
C ALA A 21 31.75 21.61 5.64
N LEU A 22 31.65 20.28 5.75
CA LEU A 22 30.47 19.51 6.17
C LEU A 22 29.18 19.72 5.36
N VAL A 23 29.08 19.03 4.21
CA VAL A 23 27.77 18.61 3.68
C VAL A 23 27.29 17.43 4.53
N PRO A 24 26.15 17.52 5.24
CA PRO A 24 25.54 16.35 5.85
C PRO A 24 24.91 15.54 4.72
N VAL A 25 25.61 14.52 4.23
CA VAL A 25 24.96 13.49 3.43
C VAL A 25 24.06 12.72 4.41
N CYS A 26 22.80 13.14 4.50
CA CYS A 26 21.73 12.31 5.01
C CYS A 26 21.67 11.06 4.13
N ARG A 27 22.38 10.00 4.54
CA ARG A 27 22.23 8.66 4.01
C ARG A 27 20.92 8.09 4.55
N GLN A 28 19.79 8.57 4.05
CA GLN A 28 18.52 7.87 4.14
C GLN A 28 18.41 7.02 2.87
N ASN A 29 18.60 5.72 3.00
CA ASN A 29 17.55 4.76 3.35
C ASN A 29 17.03 4.12 2.06
N MET A 30 17.44 2.87 1.84
CA MET A 30 16.54 1.85 1.30
C MET A 30 17.03 0.51 1.84
N ALA A 31 16.53 0.14 3.02
CA ALA A 31 16.38 -1.26 3.35
C ALA A 31 15.38 -1.86 2.33
N GLN A 32 15.88 -2.41 1.23
CA GLN A 32 15.07 -3.27 0.36
C GLN A 32 14.93 -4.63 1.03
N ASN A 33 14.01 -4.71 1.99
CA ASN A 33 13.45 -5.99 2.38
C ASN A 33 12.03 -6.05 1.82
N SER A 34 11.85 -6.82 0.74
CA SER A 34 10.59 -7.49 0.41
C SER A 34 10.84 -8.46 -0.73
N SER A 35 11.30 -9.66 -0.40
CA SER A 35 11.06 -10.86 -1.22
C SER A 35 9.60 -11.31 -1.07
N ALA A 36 8.65 -10.38 -1.18
CA ALA A 36 7.25 -10.69 -1.28
C ALA A 36 6.99 -11.04 -2.74
N SER A 37 6.66 -12.32 -3.01
CA SER A 37 5.95 -12.70 -4.22
C SER A 37 4.91 -11.62 -4.52
N SER A 38 4.94 -11.03 -5.72
CA SER A 38 4.15 -9.85 -6.03
C SER A 38 2.68 -10.18 -5.84
N LYS A 39 2.10 -9.77 -4.70
CA LYS A 39 0.65 -9.84 -4.49
C LYS A 39 0.00 -9.08 -5.63
N ARG A 40 -1.12 -9.60 -6.14
CA ARG A 40 -1.88 -8.93 -7.19
C ARG A 40 -2.33 -7.55 -6.68
N ASP A 41 -2.44 -6.57 -7.56
CA ASP A 41 -2.89 -5.23 -7.16
C ASP A 41 -4.22 -5.30 -6.39
N ILE A 42 -4.31 -4.59 -5.27
CA ILE A 42 -5.47 -4.69 -4.38
C ILE A 42 -6.76 -4.18 -5.02
N ASN A 43 -6.69 -3.22 -5.95
CA ASN A 43 -7.89 -2.77 -6.68
C ASN A 43 -8.34 -3.82 -7.69
N ALA A 44 -7.40 -4.57 -8.29
CA ALA A 44 -7.74 -5.73 -9.11
C ALA A 44 -8.36 -6.85 -8.28
N VAL A 45 -7.89 -7.07 -7.04
CA VAL A 45 -8.52 -7.99 -6.08
C VAL A 45 -9.94 -7.52 -5.75
N LEU A 46 -10.12 -6.23 -5.41
CA LEU A 46 -11.46 -5.67 -5.16
C LEU A 46 -12.39 -5.90 -6.37
N ALA A 47 -11.97 -5.54 -7.58
CA ALA A 47 -12.78 -5.67 -8.79
C ALA A 47 -13.12 -7.12 -9.17
N ALA A 48 -12.34 -8.10 -8.71
CA ALA A 48 -12.62 -9.51 -8.94
C ALA A 48 -13.65 -10.09 -7.96
N HIS A 49 -13.72 -9.55 -6.74
CA HIS A 49 -14.50 -10.13 -5.63
C HIS A 49 -15.63 -9.24 -5.11
N ASP A 50 -15.74 -8.00 -5.59
CA ASP A 50 -16.75 -7.02 -5.14
C ASP A 50 -18.17 -7.58 -5.22
N LYS A 51 -18.52 -8.24 -6.33
CA LYS A 51 -19.85 -8.83 -6.55
C LYS A 51 -20.19 -9.91 -5.54
N GLU A 52 -19.22 -10.76 -5.21
CA GLU A 52 -19.42 -11.85 -4.25
C GLU A 52 -19.59 -11.31 -2.83
N LEU A 53 -18.79 -10.31 -2.45
CA LEU A 53 -18.91 -9.65 -1.16
C LEU A 53 -20.22 -8.86 -1.02
N LEU A 54 -20.63 -8.15 -2.08
CA LEU A 54 -21.92 -7.43 -2.12
C LEU A 54 -23.14 -8.36 -2.14
N ALA A 55 -22.97 -9.63 -2.52
CA ALA A 55 -24.02 -10.63 -2.45
C ALA A 55 -24.26 -11.14 -1.01
N ILE A 56 -23.35 -10.87 -0.07
CA ILE A 56 -23.52 -11.24 1.33
C ILE A 56 -24.61 -10.36 1.96
N PRO A 57 -25.59 -10.94 2.68
CA PRO A 57 -26.63 -10.16 3.35
C PRO A 57 -26.05 -9.08 4.26
N ASP A 58 -26.68 -7.90 4.27
CA ASP A 58 -26.30 -6.72 5.06
C ASP A 58 -25.03 -5.99 4.60
N VAL A 59 -24.30 -6.48 3.59
CA VAL A 59 -23.19 -5.73 2.98
C VAL A 59 -23.73 -4.65 2.06
N VAL A 60 -23.29 -3.40 2.28
CA VAL A 60 -23.72 -2.22 1.49
C VAL A 60 -22.60 -1.58 0.69
N GLY A 61 -21.35 -1.99 0.91
CA GLY A 61 -20.20 -1.45 0.21
C GLY A 61 -18.93 -2.21 0.52
N VAL A 62 -18.01 -2.18 -0.43
CA VAL A 62 -16.64 -2.71 -0.26
C VAL A 62 -15.68 -1.73 -0.89
N TYR A 63 -14.58 -1.41 -0.21
CA TYR A 63 -13.59 -0.46 -0.71
C TYR A 63 -12.18 -0.79 -0.21
N VAL A 64 -11.17 -0.19 -0.85
CA VAL A 64 -9.78 -0.29 -0.42
C VAL A 64 -9.49 0.80 0.61
N GLY A 65 -8.87 0.40 1.72
CA GLY A 65 -8.41 1.32 2.75
C GLY A 65 -7.03 0.94 3.27
N VAL A 66 -6.66 1.58 4.38
CA VAL A 66 -5.51 1.20 5.20
C VAL A 66 -6.01 0.76 6.58
N LEU A 67 -5.28 -0.16 7.20
CA LEU A 67 -5.49 -0.50 8.61
C LEU A 67 -5.20 0.72 9.51
N GLU A 68 -5.52 0.59 10.80
CA GLU A 68 -5.25 1.62 11.81
C GLU A 68 -3.76 1.99 11.92
N ASP A 69 -2.86 1.13 11.43
CA ASP A 69 -1.42 1.40 11.34
C ASP A 69 -1.05 2.45 10.27
N GLY A 70 -1.98 2.81 9.39
CA GLY A 70 -1.80 3.77 8.30
C GLY A 70 -0.87 3.31 7.17
N ARG A 71 -0.47 2.03 7.14
CA ARG A 71 0.53 1.50 6.20
C ARG A 71 0.05 0.27 5.44
N THR A 72 -0.70 -0.60 6.10
CA THR A 72 -1.10 -1.88 5.55
C THR A 72 -2.40 -1.71 4.76
N ALA A 73 -2.35 -1.94 3.45
CA ALA A 73 -3.54 -1.93 2.60
C ALA A 73 -4.50 -3.06 3.00
N CYS A 74 -5.78 -2.75 3.08
CA CYS A 74 -6.85 -3.69 3.45
C CYS A 74 -8.09 -3.48 2.60
N LEU A 75 -8.97 -4.48 2.60
CA LEU A 75 -10.33 -4.36 2.10
C LEU A 75 -11.24 -4.04 3.27
N LYS A 76 -12.10 -3.06 3.10
CA LYS A 76 -13.09 -2.67 4.11
C LYS A 76 -14.48 -3.01 3.60
N VAL A 77 -15.25 -3.71 4.42
CA VAL A 77 -16.61 -4.17 4.12
C VAL A 77 -17.58 -3.42 5.01
N MET A 78 -18.46 -2.64 4.40
CA MET A 78 -19.46 -1.82 5.07
C MET A 78 -20.74 -2.63 5.30
N LEU A 79 -21.22 -2.67 6.53
CA LEU A 79 -22.47 -3.32 6.91
C LEU A 79 -23.57 -2.30 7.23
N ALA A 80 -24.79 -2.59 6.75
CA ALA A 80 -26.00 -1.84 7.10
C ALA A 80 -26.38 -2.00 8.57
N ARG A 81 -26.18 -3.19 9.13
CA ARG A 81 -26.55 -3.54 10.50
C ARG A 81 -25.60 -4.58 11.05
N LYS A 82 -25.47 -4.63 12.38
CA LYS A 82 -24.67 -5.65 13.04
C LYS A 82 -25.38 -7.00 12.96
N ASN A 83 -24.73 -7.98 12.35
CA ASN A 83 -25.25 -9.33 12.21
C ASN A 83 -24.12 -10.37 12.32
N PRO A 84 -24.05 -11.15 13.42
CA PRO A 84 -23.00 -12.14 13.63
C PRO A 84 -22.93 -13.24 12.57
N GLU A 85 -24.06 -13.58 11.94
CA GLU A 85 -24.08 -14.59 10.88
C GLU A 85 -23.46 -14.05 9.58
N THR A 86 -23.69 -12.79 9.28
CA THR A 86 -23.05 -12.08 8.16
C THR A 86 -21.55 -11.94 8.39
N GLU A 87 -21.13 -11.48 9.57
CA GLU A 87 -19.71 -11.30 9.92
C GLU A 87 -18.91 -12.60 9.77
N ARG A 88 -19.52 -13.76 10.06
CA ARG A 88 -18.89 -15.08 9.87
C ARG A 88 -18.74 -15.50 8.40
N LYS A 89 -19.57 -14.96 7.50
CA LYS A 89 -19.49 -15.25 6.06
C LYS A 89 -18.42 -14.40 5.37
N ILE A 90 -18.03 -13.28 5.97
CA ILE A 90 -17.00 -12.40 5.42
C ILE A 90 -15.63 -13.02 5.72
N PRO A 91 -14.79 -13.27 4.70
CA PRO A 91 -13.46 -13.80 4.93
C PRO A 91 -12.60 -12.75 5.62
N ASN A 92 -11.76 -13.15 6.58
CA ASN A 92 -10.80 -12.25 7.24
C ASN A 92 -9.59 -11.89 6.35
N LEU A 93 -9.35 -12.69 5.30
CA LEU A 93 -8.27 -12.52 4.34
C LEU A 93 -8.78 -12.79 2.94
N LEU A 94 -8.45 -11.91 2.00
CA LEU A 94 -8.73 -12.08 0.58
C LEU A 94 -7.44 -11.92 -0.20
N GLU A 95 -6.94 -13.03 -0.77
CA GLU A 95 -5.71 -13.05 -1.57
C GLU A 95 -4.48 -12.47 -0.86
N GLY A 96 -4.45 -12.64 0.47
CA GLY A 96 -3.38 -12.15 1.33
C GLY A 96 -3.52 -10.68 1.77
N TYR A 97 -4.66 -10.04 1.48
CA TYR A 97 -5.05 -8.75 2.06
C TYR A 97 -6.00 -8.96 3.24
N PRO A 98 -5.79 -8.26 4.37
CA PRO A 98 -6.74 -8.27 5.48
C PRO A 98 -8.07 -7.65 5.05
N VAL A 99 -9.16 -8.21 5.55
CA VAL A 99 -10.52 -7.69 5.38
C VAL A 99 -11.02 -7.21 6.73
N VAL A 100 -11.51 -5.98 6.79
CA VAL A 100 -12.02 -5.33 8.00
C VAL A 100 -13.48 -4.99 7.81
N VAL A 101 -14.31 -5.32 8.79
CA VAL A 101 -15.75 -5.03 8.77
C VAL A 101 -16.01 -3.70 9.49
N GLU A 102 -16.81 -2.85 8.87
CA GLU A 102 -17.23 -1.55 9.41
C GLU A 102 -18.75 -1.45 9.42
N LEU A 103 -19.32 -1.01 10.55
CA LEU A 103 -20.75 -0.78 10.66
C LEU A 103 -21.06 0.67 10.26
N THR A 104 -21.78 0.86 9.17
CA THR A 104 -22.06 2.20 8.61
C THR A 104 -23.52 2.60 8.68
N GLY A 105 -24.42 1.63 8.93
CA GLY A 105 -25.85 1.87 8.79
C GLY A 105 -26.32 1.71 7.34
N GLU A 106 -27.63 1.79 7.13
CA GLU A 106 -28.23 1.78 5.80
C GLU A 106 -27.83 3.01 4.99
N ILE A 107 -27.36 2.80 3.75
CA ILE A 107 -27.11 3.89 2.81
C ILE A 107 -28.44 4.30 2.18
N ARG A 108 -28.84 5.55 2.38
CA ARG A 108 -30.08 6.14 1.83
C ARG A 108 -29.77 7.40 1.02
N PRO A 109 -30.59 7.74 0.02
CA PRO A 109 -30.45 9.01 -0.69
C PRO A 109 -30.50 10.21 0.26
N MET A 110 -29.70 11.23 -0.02
CA MET A 110 -29.79 12.51 0.68
C MET A 110 -31.10 13.20 0.28
N SER A 111 -31.91 13.60 1.26
CA SER A 111 -33.10 14.40 1.00
C SER A 111 -32.73 15.74 0.38
N PRO A 112 -33.50 16.25 -0.60
CA PRO A 112 -33.25 17.55 -1.24
C PRO A 112 -33.42 18.74 -0.29
#